data_AF-I1BUN3-F1
#
_entry.id   AF-I1BUN3-F1
#
_cell.length_a   1.000
_cell.length_b   1.000
_cell.length_c   1.000
_cell.angle_alpha   90.00
_cell.angle_beta   90.00
_cell.angle_gamma   90.00
#
_symmetry.space_group_name_H-M   'P 1'
#
loop_
_entity.id
_entity.type
_entity.pdbx_description
1 polymer ?
#
loop_
_entity_poly.entity_id
_entity_poly.type
_entity_poly.pdbx_seq_one_letter_code
_entity_poly.pdbx_strand_id
1 'polypeptide(L)'
;MSSKKKQLVQLANTCYLCDDDYNFASPSSLKKHLQNVHGVNVPSRKITDRRPVSKKYDYTLEQSDDIPVHHACFACFFHTPSLSRLGEHMQREHGVTGGRREDAYEEEEEEEEESVATRSVRSEESKERNKNPSRGRDDHNSTSATAESLARDAMRILVERLGNLMK
;
A
#
# COMPACT_ATOMS: atom_id res chain seq x y z
N MET A 1 -35.25 -31.33 -3.44
CA MET A 1 -33.80 -31.02 -3.36
C MET A 1 -33.66 -29.71 -2.60
N SER A 2 -33.29 -29.73 -1.32
CA SER A 2 -33.18 -28.52 -0.50
C SER A 2 -31.89 -27.77 -0.88
N SER A 3 -32.01 -26.62 -1.53
CA SER A 3 -30.85 -25.78 -1.87
C SER A 3 -30.10 -25.40 -0.59
N LYS A 4 -28.80 -25.69 -0.52
CA LYS A 4 -27.97 -25.25 0.60
C LYS A 4 -28.04 -23.73 0.70
N LYS A 5 -28.48 -23.20 1.84
CA LYS A 5 -28.52 -21.76 2.09
C LYS A 5 -27.09 -21.22 2.03
N LYS A 6 -26.90 -20.12 1.29
CA LYS A 6 -25.63 -19.40 1.27
C LYS A 6 -25.47 -18.61 2.57
N GLN A 7 -24.23 -18.47 3.02
CA GLN A 7 -23.89 -17.67 4.19
C GLN A 7 -23.63 -16.22 3.76
N LEU A 8 -24.31 -15.27 4.40
CA LEU A 8 -24.05 -13.85 4.22
C LEU A 8 -22.75 -13.48 4.93
N VAL A 9 -21.83 -12.79 4.25
CA VAL A 9 -20.52 -12.41 4.81
C VAL A 9 -20.17 -10.98 4.41
N GLN A 10 -19.51 -10.26 5.32
CA GLN A 10 -18.92 -8.96 5.05
C GLN A 10 -17.44 -9.13 4.72
N LEU A 11 -16.94 -8.39 3.72
CA LEU A 11 -15.51 -8.40 3.40
C LEU A 11 -14.81 -7.19 4.01
N ALA A 12 -13.76 -7.45 4.77
CA ALA A 12 -12.88 -6.43 5.33
C ALA A 12 -11.53 -6.41 4.61
N ASN A 13 -10.99 -5.20 4.42
CA ASN A 13 -9.62 -5.00 3.94
C ASN A 13 -8.72 -4.78 5.16
N THR A 14 -8.20 -5.85 5.73
CA THR A 14 -7.32 -5.80 6.90
C THR A 14 -5.86 -5.98 6.51
N CYS A 15 -4.96 -5.36 7.29
CA CYS A 15 -3.56 -5.75 7.26
C CYS A 15 -3.40 -7.09 8.00
N TYR A 16 -2.60 -8.01 7.46
CA TYR A 16 -2.29 -9.30 8.09
C TYR A 16 -0.95 -9.28 8.84
N LEU A 17 -0.25 -8.14 8.83
CA LEU A 17 1.05 -7.93 9.47
C LEU A 17 0.98 -6.94 10.65
N CYS A 18 -0.13 -6.21 10.79
CA CYS A 18 -0.39 -5.39 11.96
C CYS A 18 -1.15 -6.21 13.01
N ASP A 19 -0.84 -5.97 14.28
CA ASP A 19 -1.62 -6.48 15.41
C ASP A 19 -2.90 -5.64 15.66
N ASP A 20 -2.99 -4.47 15.02
CA ASP A 20 -4.19 -3.63 15.07
C ASP A 20 -5.29 -4.18 14.16
N ASP A 21 -6.50 -4.34 14.70
CA ASP A 21 -7.72 -4.71 13.97
C ASP A 21 -8.25 -3.58 13.05
N TYR A 22 -7.35 -2.79 12.49
CA TYR A 22 -7.69 -1.66 11.65
C TYR A 22 -8.17 -2.12 10.27
N ASN A 23 -9.44 -1.84 9.99
CA ASN A 23 -10.07 -2.07 8.70
C ASN A 23 -9.88 -0.87 7.77
N PHE A 24 -9.22 -1.10 6.64
CA PHE A 24 -9.04 -0.07 5.62
C PHE A 24 -10.31 0.09 4.79
N ALA A 25 -10.70 1.35 4.55
CA ALA A 25 -11.89 1.69 3.78
C ALA A 25 -11.85 1.16 2.34
N SER A 26 -10.65 0.99 1.75
CA SER A 26 -10.49 0.48 0.38
C SER A 26 -9.29 -0.46 0.23
N PRO A 27 -9.30 -1.34 -0.80
CA PRO A 27 -8.12 -2.14 -1.15
C PRO A 27 -6.90 -1.28 -1.51
N SER A 28 -7.13 -0.10 -2.11
CA SER A 28 -6.04 0.81 -2.48
C SER A 28 -5.36 1.44 -1.27
N SER A 29 -6.10 1.78 -0.22
CA SER A 29 -5.53 2.25 1.04
C SER A 29 -4.75 1.14 1.75
N LEU A 30 -5.27 -0.09 1.76
CA LEU A 30 -4.56 -1.24 2.31
C LEU A 30 -3.25 -1.50 1.55
N LYS A 31 -3.27 -1.45 0.21
CA LYS A 31 -2.07 -1.61 -0.61
C LYS A 31 -1.00 -0.59 -0.26
N LYS A 32 -1.37 0.70 -0.20
CA LYS A 32 -0.43 1.78 0.17
C LYS A 32 0.17 1.54 1.55
N HIS A 33 -0.65 1.12 2.51
CA HIS A 33 -0.17 0.77 3.85
C HIS A 33 0.83 -0.40 3.80
N LEU A 34 0.50 -1.49 3.12
CA LEU A 34 1.38 -2.65 2.97
C LEU A 34 2.72 -2.28 2.30
N GLN A 35 2.69 -1.42 1.28
CA GLN A 35 3.90 -0.95 0.60
C GLN A 35 4.76 -0.03 1.49
N ASN A 36 4.14 0.93 2.17
CA ASN A 36 4.87 1.97 2.91
C ASN A 36 5.32 1.52 4.31
N VAL A 37 4.52 0.69 4.98
CA VAL A 37 4.78 0.26 6.36
C VAL A 37 5.52 -1.08 6.39
N HIS A 38 5.17 -2.01 5.50
CA HIS A 38 5.72 -3.36 5.51
C HIS A 38 6.62 -3.69 4.33
N GLY A 39 6.85 -2.74 3.39
CA GLY A 39 7.65 -3.00 2.19
C GLY A 39 7.05 -4.03 1.23
N VAL A 40 5.79 -4.43 1.43
CA VAL A 40 5.14 -5.48 0.66
C VAL A 40 4.66 -4.91 -0.68
N ASN A 41 5.27 -5.36 -1.77
CA ASN A 41 4.88 -4.96 -3.11
C ASN A 41 4.25 -6.11 -3.90
N VAL A 42 2.91 -6.19 -3.86
CA VAL A 42 2.13 -7.16 -4.66
C VAL A 42 1.26 -6.40 -5.66
N PRO A 43 1.17 -6.87 -6.92
CA PRO A 43 0.22 -6.33 -7.87
C PRO A 43 -1.21 -6.47 -7.34
N SER A 44 -2.00 -5.41 -7.47
CA SER A 44 -3.41 -5.46 -7.13
C SER A 44 -4.19 -6.19 -8.22
N ARG A 45 -5.30 -6.83 -7.84
CA ARG A 45 -6.27 -7.32 -8.83
C ARG A 45 -6.72 -6.17 -9.74
N LYS A 46 -7.00 -6.47 -11.00
CA LYS A 46 -7.52 -5.46 -11.94
C LYS A 46 -8.91 -5.02 -11.44
N ILE A 47 -9.12 -3.70 -11.40
CA ILE A 47 -10.35 -3.08 -10.85
C ILE A 47 -11.60 -3.52 -11.63
N THR A 48 -11.44 -3.89 -12.90
CA THR A 48 -12.52 -4.35 -13.77
C THR A 48 -13.09 -5.70 -13.39
N ASP A 49 -12.37 -6.49 -12.60
CA ASP A 49 -12.74 -7.88 -12.36
C ASP A 49 -13.74 -7.95 -11.20
N ARG A 50 -15.02 -8.16 -11.56
CA ARG A 50 -16.06 -8.46 -10.57
C ARG A 50 -15.75 -9.77 -9.86
N ARG A 51 -15.99 -9.80 -8.54
CA ARG A 51 -15.84 -11.01 -7.73
C ARG A 51 -16.77 -12.11 -8.29
N PRO A 52 -16.24 -13.32 -8.56
CA PRO A 52 -17.06 -14.43 -9.04
C PRO A 52 -18.18 -14.80 -8.06
N VAL A 53 -19.32 -15.24 -8.60
CA VAL A 53 -20.45 -15.71 -7.81
C VAL A 53 -20.04 -16.96 -7.02
N SER A 54 -20.14 -16.90 -5.69
CA SER A 54 -19.82 -18.03 -4.83
C SER A 54 -21.04 -18.94 -4.64
N LYS A 55 -20.79 -20.25 -4.56
CA LYS A 55 -21.80 -21.25 -4.17
C LYS A 55 -22.05 -21.27 -2.66
N LYS A 56 -21.11 -20.76 -1.87
CA LYS A 56 -21.13 -20.83 -0.40
C LYS A 56 -21.50 -19.51 0.27
N TYR A 57 -21.15 -18.39 -0.36
CA TYR A 57 -21.20 -17.07 0.24
C TYR A 57 -22.00 -16.09 -0.60
N ASP A 58 -22.77 -15.24 0.05
CA ASP A 58 -23.26 -13.98 -0.50
C ASP A 58 -22.54 -12.84 0.23
N TYR A 59 -22.07 -11.85 -0.54
CA TYR A 59 -21.27 -10.76 -0.01
C TYR A 59 -22.12 -9.51 0.16
N THR A 60 -22.05 -8.88 1.33
CA THR A 60 -22.74 -7.61 1.60
C THR A 60 -21.74 -6.49 1.90
N LEU A 61 -22.19 -5.26 1.64
CA LEU A 61 -21.51 -4.03 2.06
C LEU A 61 -22.10 -3.46 3.37
N GLU A 62 -23.26 -3.98 3.80
CA GLU A 62 -23.90 -3.56 5.03
C GLU A 62 -23.05 -4.02 6.22
N GLN A 63 -22.73 -3.07 7.09
CA GLN A 63 -22.04 -3.33 8.34
C GLN A 63 -23.10 -3.70 9.38
N SER A 64 -23.01 -4.91 9.92
CA SER A 64 -23.87 -5.39 10.99
C SER A 64 -23.08 -6.37 11.84
N ASP A 65 -23.24 -6.27 13.16
CA ASP A 65 -22.56 -7.14 14.13
C ASP A 65 -23.01 -8.61 14.01
N ASP A 66 -24.19 -8.85 13.43
CA ASP A 66 -24.72 -10.19 13.18
C ASP A 66 -24.10 -10.88 11.96
N ILE A 67 -23.36 -10.14 11.13
CA ILE A 67 -22.80 -10.64 9.87
C ILE A 67 -21.31 -10.97 10.05
N PRO A 68 -20.89 -12.22 9.82
CA PRO A 68 -19.50 -12.60 10.00
C PRO A 68 -18.60 -11.87 9.00
N VAL A 69 -17.51 -11.32 9.53
CA VAL A 69 -16.49 -10.62 8.76
C VAL A 69 -15.44 -11.61 8.26
N HIS A 70 -15.13 -11.53 6.98
CA HIS A 70 -14.02 -12.23 6.34
C HIS A 70 -12.97 -11.24 5.86
N HIS A 71 -11.71 -11.55 6.13
CA HIS A 71 -10.56 -10.81 5.66
C HIS A 71 -10.27 -11.15 4.20
N ALA A 72 -10.30 -10.15 3.32
CA ALA A 72 -10.13 -10.33 1.88
C ALA A 72 -8.69 -10.06 1.44
N CYS A 73 -8.17 -10.91 0.56
CA CYS A 73 -6.93 -10.63 -0.15
C CYS A 73 -7.13 -9.45 -1.12
N PHE A 74 -6.17 -8.53 -1.17
CA PHE A 74 -6.20 -7.39 -2.08
C PHE A 74 -5.68 -7.72 -3.49
N ALA A 75 -4.87 -8.79 -3.61
CA ALA A 75 -4.26 -9.22 -4.87
C ALA A 75 -5.13 -10.22 -5.65
N CYS A 76 -6.01 -10.98 -4.97
CA CYS A 76 -6.90 -11.95 -5.62
C CYS A 76 -8.32 -11.96 -5.00
N PHE A 77 -9.09 -13.02 -5.27
CA PHE A 77 -10.45 -13.21 -4.74
C PHE A 77 -10.51 -14.07 -3.47
N PHE A 78 -9.37 -14.52 -2.94
CA PHE A 78 -9.35 -15.26 -1.68
C PHE A 78 -9.88 -14.41 -0.51
N HIS A 79 -10.54 -15.06 0.44
CA HIS A 79 -10.97 -14.46 1.70
C HIS A 79 -11.09 -15.54 2.78
N THR A 80 -10.96 -15.16 4.04
CA THR A 80 -10.97 -16.09 5.19
C THR A 80 -11.41 -15.38 6.47
N PRO A 81 -12.08 -16.06 7.42
CA PRO A 81 -12.39 -15.50 8.74
C PRO A 81 -11.16 -15.35 9.65
N SER A 82 -9.99 -15.87 9.27
CA SER A 82 -8.77 -15.84 10.10
C SER A 82 -7.67 -15.04 9.41
N LEU A 83 -7.12 -14.03 10.12
CA LEU A 83 -5.97 -13.25 9.67
C LEU A 83 -4.72 -14.11 9.46
N SER A 84 -4.45 -15.06 10.35
CA SER A 84 -3.29 -15.97 10.22
C SER A 84 -3.34 -16.74 8.90
N ARG A 85 -4.52 -17.26 8.53
CA ARG A 85 -4.72 -17.93 7.24
C ARG A 85 -4.57 -17.00 6.04
N LEU A 86 -4.90 -15.72 6.21
CA LEU A 86 -4.67 -14.73 5.17
C LEU A 86 -3.16 -14.50 4.99
N GLY A 87 -2.39 -14.40 6.08
CA GLY A 87 -0.94 -14.32 6.03
C GLY A 87 -0.30 -15.51 5.32
N GLU A 88 -0.69 -16.74 5.66
CA GLU A 88 -0.23 -17.95 4.97
C GLU A 88 -0.59 -17.95 3.47
N HIS A 89 -1.77 -17.44 3.12
CA HIS A 89 -2.18 -17.30 1.72
C HIS A 89 -1.30 -16.29 0.98
N MET A 90 -1.02 -15.13 1.60
CA MET A 90 -0.16 -14.11 1.02
C MET A 90 1.26 -14.63 0.77
N GLN A 91 1.80 -15.45 1.69
CA GLN A 91 3.12 -16.04 1.52
C GLN A 91 3.15 -17.08 0.40
N ARG A 92 2.17 -17.99 0.35
CA ARG A 92 2.13 -19.09 -0.63
C ARG A 92 1.77 -18.66 -2.04
N GLU A 93 0.72 -17.85 -2.18
CA GLU A 93 0.13 -17.53 -3.49
C GLU A 93 0.68 -16.23 -4.08
N HIS A 94 1.26 -15.37 -3.25
CA HIS A 94 1.77 -14.06 -3.68
C HIS A 94 3.26 -13.86 -3.39
N GLY A 95 3.95 -14.88 -2.84
CA GLY A 95 5.38 -14.83 -2.57
C GLY A 95 5.78 -13.76 -1.57
N VAL A 96 4.86 -13.29 -0.73
CA VAL A 96 5.16 -12.24 0.24
C VAL A 96 5.80 -12.87 1.47
N THR A 97 7.10 -12.70 1.59
CA THR A 97 7.79 -12.84 2.86
C THR A 97 7.57 -11.54 3.63
N GLY A 98 6.84 -11.61 4.75
CA GLY A 98 6.69 -10.47 5.64
C GLY A 98 8.06 -10.16 6.24
N GLY A 99 8.81 -9.29 5.59
CA GLY A 99 10.00 -8.69 6.18
C GLY A 99 9.54 -7.84 7.34
N ARG A 100 9.52 -8.40 8.54
CA ARG A 100 9.92 -7.62 9.71
C ARG A 100 11.22 -6.95 9.25
N ARG A 101 11.31 -5.62 9.27
CA ARG A 101 12.61 -4.95 9.23
C ARG A 101 13.36 -5.50 10.44
N GLU A 102 14.01 -6.63 10.26
CA GLU A 102 15.17 -6.98 11.05
C GLU A 102 16.15 -5.94 10.56
N ASP A 103 16.28 -4.89 11.36
CA ASP A 103 17.36 -3.94 11.25
C ASP A 103 18.62 -4.81 11.26
N ALA A 104 19.11 -5.11 10.06
CA ALA A 104 20.37 -5.77 9.85
C ALA A 104 21.39 -4.81 10.46
N TYR A 105 21.78 -5.09 11.71
CA TYR A 105 23.05 -4.66 12.23
C TYR A 105 24.09 -5.31 11.31
N GLU A 106 24.47 -4.58 10.26
CA GLU A 106 25.76 -4.77 9.61
C GLU A 106 26.78 -4.50 10.70
N GLU A 107 27.31 -5.57 11.29
CA GLU A 107 28.52 -5.53 12.09
C GLU A 107 29.63 -5.18 11.09
N GLU A 108 29.95 -3.89 10.98
CA GLU A 108 31.10 -3.40 10.22
C GLU A 108 32.37 -3.95 10.89
N GLU A 109 32.88 -5.08 10.39
CA GLU A 109 34.29 -5.45 10.60
C GLU A 109 35.13 -4.42 9.83
N GLU A 110 35.70 -3.47 10.58
CA GLU A 110 36.80 -2.62 10.14
C GLU A 110 38.02 -3.51 9.80
N GLU A 111 38.24 -3.75 8.51
CA GLU A 111 39.58 -4.07 8.01
C GLU A 111 40.11 -2.86 7.22
N GLU A 112 41.05 -2.16 7.87
CA GLU A 112 41.89 -1.13 7.29
C GLU A 112 42.92 -1.71 6.29
N GLU A 113 43.43 -0.81 5.42
CA GLU A 113 44.65 -0.90 4.59
C GLU A 113 44.54 -1.56 3.20
N GLU A 114 45.14 -1.09 2.11
CA GLU A 114 45.83 0.15 1.72
C GLU A 114 45.93 0.12 0.16
N SER A 115 46.18 1.29 -0.41
CA SER A 115 46.33 1.70 -1.82
C SER A 115 46.98 0.76 -2.87
N VAL A 116 46.70 1.03 -4.16
CA VAL A 116 47.68 1.52 -5.16
C VAL A 116 46.97 1.90 -6.47
N ALA A 117 47.35 3.06 -7.01
CA ALA A 117 46.88 3.63 -8.26
C ALA A 117 47.71 3.15 -9.48
N THR A 118 47.10 3.08 -10.68
CA THR A 118 47.30 4.03 -11.80
C THR A 118 46.95 3.49 -13.22
N ARG A 119 46.16 4.31 -13.94
CA ARG A 119 46.26 4.82 -15.35
C ARG A 119 45.88 4.03 -16.64
N SER A 120 45.07 4.76 -17.43
CA SER A 120 45.15 5.04 -18.90
C SER A 120 44.66 3.94 -19.88
N VAL A 121 43.92 4.19 -20.99
CA VAL A 121 43.66 5.36 -21.86
C VAL A 121 42.53 5.05 -22.89
N ARG A 122 41.87 6.12 -23.41
CA ARG A 122 41.29 6.32 -24.78
C ARG A 122 40.09 5.45 -25.25
N SER A 123 39.15 5.87 -26.12
CA SER A 123 38.95 7.06 -26.98
C SER A 123 37.48 7.08 -27.51
N GLU A 124 37.00 8.27 -27.87
CA GLU A 124 36.14 8.64 -29.03
C GLU A 124 34.65 8.17 -29.11
N GLU A 125 33.69 9.10 -29.04
CA GLU A 125 33.05 9.85 -30.16
C GLU A 125 31.75 9.12 -30.59
N SER A 126 30.55 9.70 -30.41
CA SER A 126 29.89 10.46 -31.49
C SER A 126 28.58 11.15 -31.09
N LYS A 127 28.34 12.23 -31.85
CA LYS A 127 27.20 13.17 -31.96
C LYS A 127 25.79 12.54 -31.94
N GLU A 128 24.80 13.30 -31.46
CA GLU A 128 23.67 13.83 -32.29
C GLU A 128 22.69 14.69 -31.46
N ARG A 129 22.67 16.01 -31.72
CA ARG A 129 21.62 16.77 -32.42
C ARG A 129 20.31 17.02 -31.64
N ASN A 130 20.31 18.20 -31.02
CA ASN A 130 19.15 19.05 -30.75
C ASN A 130 18.13 19.09 -31.89
N LYS A 131 16.84 18.96 -31.56
CA LYS A 131 15.71 19.60 -32.25
C LYS A 131 14.48 19.63 -31.32
N ASN A 132 14.28 20.78 -30.68
CA ASN A 132 12.94 21.26 -30.32
C ASN A 132 12.19 21.68 -31.59
N PRO A 133 10.87 21.49 -31.63
CA PRO A 133 10.02 22.66 -31.76
C PRO A 133 8.78 22.64 -30.86
N SER A 134 8.52 23.80 -30.27
CA SER A 134 7.34 24.22 -29.54
C SER A 134 6.05 24.17 -30.39
N ARG A 135 4.89 23.89 -29.77
CA ARG A 135 3.66 24.74 -29.77
C ARG A 135 2.38 24.02 -29.28
N GLY A 136 1.61 24.73 -28.44
CA GLY A 136 0.16 24.57 -28.21
C GLY A 136 -0.19 23.95 -26.85
N ARG A 137 -0.56 24.75 -25.82
CA ARG A 137 -1.94 25.05 -25.36
C ARG A 137 -2.73 23.77 -25.04
N ASP A 138 -3.17 23.51 -23.81
CA ASP A 138 -4.15 24.32 -23.06
C ASP A 138 -3.93 24.32 -21.53
N ASP A 139 -3.93 25.52 -20.95
CA ASP A 139 -4.00 25.79 -19.52
C ASP A 139 -5.47 25.71 -19.05
N HIS A 140 -5.83 24.64 -18.34
CA HIS A 140 -7.02 24.61 -17.49
C HIS A 140 -6.62 24.42 -16.03
N ASN A 141 -6.28 25.54 -15.40
CA ASN A 141 -6.82 26.03 -14.14
C ASN A 141 -7.68 25.02 -13.33
N SER A 142 -7.09 24.35 -12.33
CA SER A 142 -7.80 23.71 -11.21
C SER A 142 -6.84 23.40 -10.05
N THR A 143 -6.20 24.43 -9.49
CA THR A 143 -5.46 24.34 -8.22
C THR A 143 -5.91 25.47 -7.30
N SER A 144 -6.90 25.22 -6.45
CA SER A 144 -7.19 26.12 -5.32
C SER A 144 -7.85 25.48 -4.10
N ALA A 145 -8.15 24.18 -4.09
CA ALA A 145 -8.82 23.57 -2.93
C ALA A 145 -7.87 22.92 -1.90
N THR A 146 -6.62 22.61 -2.24
CA THR A 146 -5.75 21.77 -1.40
C THR A 146 -4.79 22.55 -0.50
N ALA A 147 -4.18 23.63 -1.00
CA ALA A 147 -3.22 24.42 -0.22
C ALA A 147 -3.90 25.23 0.91
N GLU A 148 -5.06 25.83 0.64
CA GLU A 148 -5.82 26.57 1.65
C GLU A 148 -6.41 25.66 2.74
N SER A 149 -6.78 24.42 2.39
CA SER A 149 -7.23 23.43 3.36
C SER A 149 -6.08 23.02 4.29
N LEU A 150 -4.88 22.81 3.75
CA LEU A 150 -3.71 22.45 4.53
C LEU A 150 -3.28 23.58 5.48
N ALA A 151 -3.35 24.83 5.01
CA ALA A 151 -3.04 26.00 5.83
C ALA A 151 -4.05 26.19 6.98
N ARG A 152 -5.35 25.94 6.74
CA ARG A 152 -6.37 25.98 7.80
C ARG A 152 -6.16 24.89 8.85
N ASP A 153 -5.81 23.67 8.43
CA ASP A 153 -5.54 22.58 9.37
C ASP A 153 -4.29 22.82 10.20
N ALA A 154 -3.22 23.36 9.59
CA ALA A 154 -1.99 23.70 10.32
C ALA A 154 -2.23 24.77 11.39
N MET A 155 -3.03 25.80 11.09
CA MET A 155 -3.35 26.86 12.04
C MET A 155 -4.19 26.36 13.23
N ARG A 156 -5.13 25.43 12.99
CA ARG A 156 -5.94 24.82 14.06
C ARG A 156 -5.08 24.07 15.07
N ILE A 157 -4.12 23.28 14.58
CA ILE A 157 -3.21 22.49 15.44
C ILE A 157 -2.34 23.40 16.31
N LEU A 158 -1.87 24.54 15.78
CA LEU A 158 -1.05 25.49 16.54
C LEU A 158 -1.85 26.18 17.66
N VAL A 159 -3.12 26.54 17.41
CA VAL A 159 -3.98 27.16 18.41
C VAL A 159 -4.28 26.21 19.58
N GLU A 160 -4.57 24.93 19.31
CA GLU A 160 -4.81 23.93 20.35
C GLU A 160 -3.57 23.71 21.24
N ARG A 161 -2.37 23.69 20.64
CA ARG A 161 -1.12 23.54 21.40
C ARG A 161 -0.82 24.75 22.28
N LEU A 162 -1.10 25.96 21.79
CA LEU A 162 -0.90 27.18 22.59
C LEU A 162 -1.92 27.28 23.74
N GLY A 163 -3.16 26.84 23.54
CA GLY A 163 -4.19 26.81 24.59
C GLY A 163 -3.85 25.87 25.76
N ASN A 164 -3.08 24.81 25.50
CA ASN A 164 -2.63 23.87 26.54
C ASN A 164 -1.37 24.34 27.30
N LEU A 165 -0.68 25.38 26.81
CA LEU A 165 0.50 25.95 27.47
C LEU A 165 0.16 27.12 28.41
N MET A 166 -1.06 27.67 28.33
CA MET A 166 -1.52 28.81 29.15
C MET A 166 -2.48 28.39 30.28
N LYS A 167 -2.62 27.09 30.56
CA LYS A 167 -3.31 26.55 31.74
C LYS A 167 -2.31 25.94 32.70
#